data_AF-A0A0G0Q8Z2-F1
#
_entry.id   AF-A0A0G0Q8Z2-F1
#
_cell.length_a   1.000
_cell.length_b   1.000
_cell.length_c   1.000
_cell.angle_alpha   90.00
_cell.angle_beta   90.00
_cell.angle_gamma   90.00
#
_symmetry.space_group_name_H-M   'P 1'
#
loop_
_entity.id
_entity.type
_entity.pdbx_description
1 polymer ?
#
loop_
_entity_poly.entity_id
_entity_poly.type
_entity_poly.pdbx_seq_one_letter_code
_entity_poly.pdbx_strand_id
1 'polypeptide(L)'
;MAQHLIFEGAELAGKSWLMSQVYDFLESKYNQNKQVLDGCHWFNCDVGIFGTEKSQPVINHFNQIFKELSDKNVIVEKFFLSDIVYSRLHRNVEKDYRNIENELLKENFKIILCTFPEDKELLKKRIADRLNLYPHYARILQTPEWYIRQQRQYLEEIKKSCLPYLQIETTQLPDQLAVDKILNWIGEK
;
A
#
# COMPACT_ATOMS: atom_id res chain seq x y z
N MET A 1 -3.60 -15.00 -15.16
CA MET A 1 -2.34 -14.86 -14.39
C MET A 1 -2.73 -14.18 -13.10
N ALA A 2 -2.23 -14.64 -11.96
CA ALA A 2 -2.53 -14.00 -10.69
C ALA A 2 -1.99 -12.56 -10.65
N GLN A 3 -2.77 -11.67 -10.06
CA GLN A 3 -2.43 -10.26 -9.86
C GLN A 3 -1.92 -10.10 -8.43
N HIS A 4 -0.66 -9.67 -8.29
CA HIS A 4 -0.01 -9.44 -7.01
C HIS A 4 0.34 -7.95 -6.86
N LEU A 5 -0.34 -7.25 -5.96
CA LEU A 5 -0.26 -5.79 -5.85
C LEU A 5 0.09 -5.35 -4.42
N ILE A 6 0.97 -4.37 -4.30
CA ILE A 6 1.32 -3.73 -3.03
C ILE A 6 0.91 -2.26 -3.12
N PHE A 7 -0.07 -1.86 -2.31
CA PHE A 7 -0.47 -0.47 -2.16
C PHE A 7 0.41 0.22 -1.11
N GLU A 8 1.31 1.07 -1.59
CA GLU A 8 2.26 1.83 -0.80
C GLU A 8 1.96 3.32 -0.89
N GLY A 9 2.52 4.11 0.04
CA GLY A 9 2.39 5.56 0.02
C GLY A 9 2.09 6.16 1.39
N ALA A 10 2.14 7.48 1.46
CA ALA A 10 1.95 8.22 2.69
C ALA A 10 0.57 7.98 3.33
N GLU A 11 0.49 8.17 4.64
CA GLU A 11 -0.78 8.33 5.34
C GLU A 11 -1.67 9.36 4.63
N LEU A 12 -2.99 9.15 4.68
CA LEU A 12 -3.99 10.02 4.03
C LEU A 12 -3.96 10.04 2.49
N ALA A 13 -3.15 9.21 1.81
CA ALA A 13 -3.12 9.12 0.35
C ALA A 13 -4.27 8.30 -0.29
N GLY A 14 -5.29 7.92 0.47
CA GLY A 14 -6.46 7.20 -0.08
C GLY A 14 -6.23 5.72 -0.42
N LYS A 15 -5.10 5.12 0.04
CA LYS A 15 -4.72 3.72 -0.23
C LYS A 15 -5.85 2.72 0.01
N SER A 16 -6.41 2.69 1.22
CA SER A 16 -7.42 1.70 1.61
C SER A 16 -8.70 1.80 0.76
N TRP A 17 -9.06 3.02 0.34
CA TRP A 17 -10.19 3.22 -0.56
C TRP A 17 -9.89 2.65 -1.94
N LEU A 18 -8.78 3.05 -2.58
CA LEU A 18 -8.39 2.53 -3.90
C LEU A 18 -8.25 1.02 -3.91
N MET A 19 -7.57 0.48 -2.90
CA MET A 19 -7.37 -0.95 -2.71
C MET A 19 -8.70 -1.69 -2.58
N SER A 20 -9.68 -1.14 -1.86
CA SER A 20 -11.01 -1.76 -1.73
C SER A 20 -11.76 -1.87 -3.05
N GLN A 21 -11.60 -0.90 -3.95
CA GLN A 21 -12.27 -0.93 -5.26
C GLN A 21 -11.62 -1.96 -6.19
N VAL A 22 -10.28 -2.04 -6.17
CA VAL A 22 -9.53 -3.04 -6.92
C VAL A 22 -9.79 -4.45 -6.37
N TYR A 23 -9.87 -4.59 -5.04
CA TYR A 23 -10.25 -5.83 -4.37
C TYR A 23 -11.61 -6.33 -4.84
N ASP A 24 -12.64 -5.47 -4.77
CA ASP A 24 -14.01 -5.84 -5.13
C ASP A 24 -14.08 -6.36 -6.57
N PHE A 25 -13.39 -5.69 -7.50
CA PHE A 25 -13.28 -6.14 -8.87
C PHE A 25 -12.60 -7.52 -9.00
N LEU A 26 -11.41 -7.68 -8.41
CA LEU A 26 -10.64 -8.92 -8.54
C LEU A 26 -11.35 -10.10 -7.85
N GLU A 27 -11.86 -9.90 -6.64
CA GLU A 27 -12.62 -10.89 -5.90
C GLU A 27 -13.84 -11.32 -6.72
N SER A 28 -14.69 -10.38 -7.13
CA SER A 28 -15.91 -10.73 -7.88
C SER A 28 -15.62 -11.42 -9.21
N LYS A 29 -14.52 -11.06 -9.89
CA LYS A 29 -14.18 -11.63 -11.20
C LYS A 29 -13.59 -13.04 -11.09
N TYR A 30 -12.78 -13.28 -10.06
CA TYR A 30 -11.98 -14.50 -9.94
C TYR A 30 -12.47 -15.47 -8.87
N ASN A 31 -13.51 -15.12 -8.10
CA ASN A 31 -14.11 -16.02 -7.13
C ASN A 31 -14.67 -17.27 -7.85
N GLN A 32 -14.27 -18.45 -7.35
CA GLN A 32 -14.71 -19.75 -7.86
C GLN A 32 -15.57 -20.50 -6.85
N ASN A 33 -15.67 -20.01 -5.62
CA ASN A 33 -16.27 -20.69 -4.49
C ASN A 33 -17.45 -19.92 -3.89
N LYS A 34 -18.59 -20.59 -3.75
CA LYS A 34 -19.81 -20.00 -3.16
C LYS A 34 -19.80 -19.90 -1.63
N GLN A 35 -18.78 -20.43 -0.97
CA GLN A 35 -18.67 -20.52 0.49
C GLN A 35 -17.53 -19.68 1.07
N VAL A 36 -16.53 -19.33 0.26
CA VAL A 36 -15.37 -18.52 0.70
C VAL A 36 -15.04 -17.46 -0.35
N LEU A 37 -14.45 -16.36 0.11
CA LEU A 37 -13.89 -15.32 -0.76
C LEU A 37 -12.49 -15.75 -1.20
N ASP A 38 -12.39 -16.32 -2.39
CA ASP A 38 -11.17 -16.90 -2.94
C ASP A 38 -10.73 -16.30 -4.29
N GLY A 39 -11.40 -15.23 -4.74
CA GLY A 39 -11.02 -14.53 -5.96
C GLY A 39 -9.80 -13.63 -5.77
N CYS A 40 -9.60 -13.08 -4.59
CA CYS A 40 -8.48 -12.23 -4.21
C CYS A 40 -8.28 -12.23 -2.68
N HIS A 41 -7.03 -12.25 -2.23
CA HIS A 41 -6.68 -12.20 -0.82
C HIS A 41 -6.17 -10.81 -0.44
N TRP A 42 -6.84 -10.16 0.51
CA TRP A 42 -6.42 -8.89 1.09
C TRP A 42 -5.53 -9.14 2.31
N PHE A 43 -4.31 -8.58 2.29
CA PHE A 43 -3.43 -8.50 3.46
C PHE A 43 -3.23 -7.06 3.91
N ASN A 44 -3.60 -6.76 5.16
CA ASN A 44 -3.18 -5.51 5.80
C ASN A 44 -1.95 -5.80 6.66
N CYS A 45 -0.78 -5.31 6.23
CA CYS A 45 0.47 -5.50 6.97
C CYS A 45 0.74 -4.36 7.96
N ASP A 46 -0.11 -3.32 8.02
CA ASP A 46 -0.01 -2.24 8.98
C ASP A 46 -0.55 -2.62 10.36
N VAL A 47 0.17 -3.55 11.01
CA VAL A 47 -0.17 -4.06 12.34
C VAL A 47 0.62 -3.34 13.46
N GLY A 48 1.04 -2.10 13.22
CA GLY A 48 1.77 -1.28 14.19
C GLY A 48 3.25 -1.66 14.36
N ILE A 49 3.84 -2.31 13.36
CA ILE A 49 5.22 -2.82 13.41
C ILE A 49 6.24 -2.00 12.60
N PHE A 50 5.80 -1.18 11.64
CA PHE A 50 6.70 -0.44 10.78
C PHE A 50 7.53 0.60 11.56
N GLY A 51 8.82 0.69 11.25
CA GLY A 51 9.79 1.50 12.00
C GLY A 51 10.29 0.86 13.30
N THR A 52 9.77 -0.30 13.70
CA THR A 52 10.20 -1.00 14.92
C THR A 52 11.30 -2.03 14.62
N GLU A 53 11.83 -2.68 15.66
CA GLU A 53 12.78 -3.78 15.51
C GLU A 53 12.11 -5.09 15.10
N LYS A 54 10.78 -5.16 15.19
CA LYS A 54 9.99 -6.34 14.84
C LYS A 54 9.55 -6.35 13.38
N SER A 55 9.76 -5.27 12.63
CA SER A 55 9.27 -5.14 11.26
C SER A 55 9.81 -6.20 10.31
N GLN A 56 11.12 -6.38 10.27
CA GLN A 56 11.78 -7.25 9.29
C GLN A 56 11.42 -8.74 9.47
N PRO A 57 11.42 -9.33 10.69
CA PRO A 57 10.91 -10.68 10.89
C PRO A 57 9.46 -10.87 10.45
N VAL A 58 8.58 -9.90 10.74
CA VAL A 58 7.17 -9.97 10.38
C VAL A 58 6.96 -9.84 8.86
N ILE A 59 7.70 -8.94 8.20
CA ILE A 59 7.72 -8.81 6.74
C ILE A 59 8.14 -10.13 6.08
N ASN A 60 9.16 -10.80 6.63
CA ASN A 60 9.57 -12.11 6.12
C ASN A 60 8.47 -13.16 6.24
N HIS A 61 7.69 -13.15 7.33
CA HIS A 61 6.55 -14.07 7.48
C HIS A 61 5.41 -13.75 6.52
N PHE A 62 5.09 -12.49 6.28
CA PHE A 62 4.13 -12.10 5.24
C PHE A 62 4.60 -12.58 3.86
N ASN A 63 5.87 -12.39 3.52
CA ASN A 63 6.44 -12.86 2.26
C ASN A 63 6.34 -14.39 2.10
N GLN A 64 6.52 -15.16 3.18
CA GLN A 64 6.27 -16.61 3.17
C GLN A 64 4.81 -16.92 2.86
N ILE A 65 3.86 -16.22 3.46
CA ILE A 65 2.42 -16.39 3.17
C ILE A 65 2.12 -16.06 1.70
N PHE A 66 2.69 -14.98 1.16
CA PHE A 66 2.47 -14.60 -0.24
C PHE A 66 2.99 -15.66 -1.21
N LYS A 67 4.10 -16.32 -0.88
CA LYS A 67 4.65 -17.42 -1.67
C LYS A 67 3.71 -18.63 -1.71
N GLU A 68 3.09 -18.98 -0.58
CA GLU A 68 2.08 -20.06 -0.52
C GLU A 68 0.81 -19.73 -1.31
N LEU A 69 0.57 -18.45 -1.60
CA LEU A 69 -0.58 -17.95 -2.36
C LEU A 69 -0.21 -17.47 -3.77
N SER A 70 0.94 -17.87 -4.29
CA SER A 70 1.48 -17.38 -5.57
C SER A 70 0.60 -17.70 -6.79
N ASP A 71 -0.33 -18.65 -6.66
CA ASP A 71 -1.31 -19.01 -7.69
C ASP A 71 -2.65 -18.23 -7.58
N LYS A 72 -2.80 -17.36 -6.57
CA LYS A 72 -4.02 -16.59 -6.26
C LYS A 72 -3.78 -15.09 -6.38
N ASN A 73 -4.82 -14.31 -6.65
CA ASN A 73 -4.66 -12.85 -6.62
C ASN A 73 -4.40 -12.39 -5.17
N VAL A 74 -3.40 -11.54 -4.97
CA VAL A 74 -2.98 -11.03 -3.66
C VAL A 74 -2.87 -9.51 -3.75
N ILE A 75 -3.50 -8.81 -2.81
CA ILE A 75 -3.33 -7.38 -2.64
C ILE A 75 -2.88 -7.08 -1.21
N VAL A 76 -1.92 -6.17 -1.08
CA VAL A 76 -1.23 -5.88 0.17
C VAL A 76 -1.33 -4.39 0.50
N GLU A 77 -1.82 -4.05 1.68
CA GLU A 77 -1.82 -2.69 2.21
C GLU A 77 -0.57 -2.46 3.05
N LYS A 78 0.33 -1.60 2.55
CA LYS A 78 1.67 -1.32 3.09
C LYS A 78 2.56 -2.56 3.19
N PHE A 79 3.85 -2.44 2.89
CA PHE A 79 4.78 -3.54 3.08
C PHE A 79 6.19 -3.03 3.38
N PHE A 80 7.19 -3.43 2.58
CA PHE A 80 8.58 -3.14 2.85
C PHE A 80 8.95 -1.66 2.66
N LEU A 81 8.33 -0.94 1.70
CA LEU A 81 8.61 0.49 1.52
C LEU A 81 8.13 1.29 2.72
N SER A 82 6.97 0.91 3.27
CA SER A 82 6.46 1.49 4.51
C SER A 82 7.46 1.32 5.64
N ASP A 83 8.07 0.14 5.82
CA ASP A 83 9.07 -0.02 6.88
C ASP A 83 10.33 0.83 6.67
N ILE A 84 10.82 0.93 5.43
CA ILE A 84 11.97 1.78 5.11
C ILE A 84 11.67 3.24 5.47
N VAL A 85 10.54 3.77 4.97
CA VAL A 85 10.15 5.16 5.17
C VAL A 85 9.92 5.46 6.66
N TYR A 86 9.24 4.58 7.39
CA TYR A 86 8.96 4.78 8.81
C TYR A 86 10.25 4.67 9.65
N SER A 87 11.12 3.71 9.36
CA SER A 87 12.42 3.58 10.03
C SER A 87 13.29 4.83 9.86
N ARG A 88 13.30 5.39 8.66
CA ARG A 88 14.01 6.64 8.36
C ARG A 88 13.42 7.83 9.09
N LEU A 89 12.10 8.04 8.99
CA LEU A 89 11.44 9.22 9.57
C LEU A 89 11.41 9.22 11.10
N HIS A 90 11.25 8.05 11.73
CA HIS A 90 11.11 7.98 13.19
C HIS A 90 12.41 7.70 13.93
N ARG A 91 13.37 7.02 13.29
CA ARG A 91 14.58 6.53 13.96
C ARG A 91 15.87 6.87 13.23
N ASN A 92 15.81 7.50 12.05
CA ASN A 92 16.97 7.74 11.20
C ASN A 92 17.75 6.44 10.89
N VAL A 93 17.01 5.34 10.68
CA VAL A 93 17.55 4.02 10.36
C VAL A 93 17.19 3.66 8.93
N GLU A 94 18.19 3.28 8.13
CA GLU A 94 17.99 2.70 6.81
C GLU A 94 17.79 1.18 6.92
N LYS A 95 16.83 0.66 6.15
CA LYS A 95 16.53 -0.77 6.06
C LYS A 95 16.84 -1.26 4.66
N ASP A 96 17.29 -2.51 4.55
CA ASP A 96 17.57 -3.16 3.28
C ASP A 96 16.62 -4.34 3.08
N TYR A 97 15.81 -4.26 2.02
CA TYR A 97 14.84 -5.28 1.62
C TYR A 97 15.12 -5.86 0.23
N ARG A 98 16.32 -5.67 -0.33
CA ARG A 98 16.65 -6.15 -1.70
C ARG A 98 16.38 -7.63 -1.92
N ASN A 99 16.60 -8.47 -0.91
CA ASN A 99 16.30 -9.90 -1.00
C ASN A 99 14.80 -10.17 -1.13
N ILE A 100 13.98 -9.46 -0.35
CA ILE A 100 12.51 -9.56 -0.42
C ILE A 100 12.02 -9.04 -1.77
N GLU A 101 12.53 -7.91 -2.25
CA GLU A 101 12.17 -7.39 -3.57
C GLU A 101 12.48 -8.38 -4.70
N ASN A 102 13.64 -9.04 -4.65
CA ASN A 102 14.00 -10.06 -5.65
C ASN A 102 13.09 -11.29 -5.61
N GLU A 103 12.53 -11.63 -4.44
CA GLU A 103 11.56 -12.71 -4.30
C GLU A 103 10.19 -12.27 -4.83
N LEU A 104 9.70 -11.10 -4.41
CA LEU A 104 8.48 -10.48 -4.92
C LEU A 104 8.50 -10.32 -6.45
N LEU A 105 9.64 -9.97 -7.04
CA LEU A 105 9.80 -9.82 -8.49
C LEU A 105 9.58 -11.15 -9.22
N LYS A 106 10.06 -12.27 -8.67
CA LYS A 106 9.85 -13.61 -9.25
C LYS A 106 8.38 -14.01 -9.23
N GLU A 107 7.68 -13.59 -8.18
CA GLU A 107 6.23 -13.76 -8.02
C GLU A 107 5.43 -12.68 -8.77
N ASN A 108 6.05 -11.84 -9.61
CA ASN A 108 5.38 -10.80 -10.41
C ASN A 108 4.58 -9.78 -9.57
N PHE A 109 5.02 -9.49 -8.34
CA PHE A 109 4.48 -8.39 -7.56
C PHE A 109 4.75 -7.04 -8.20
N LYS A 110 3.76 -6.15 -8.08
CA LYS A 110 3.79 -4.79 -8.60
C LYS A 110 3.39 -3.81 -7.49
N ILE A 111 3.88 -2.58 -7.54
CA ILE A 111 3.58 -1.56 -6.55
C ILE A 111 2.59 -0.54 -7.12
N ILE A 112 1.52 -0.25 -6.38
CA ILE A 112 0.68 0.93 -6.58
C ILE A 112 1.13 1.97 -5.55
N LEU A 113 1.82 3.01 -6.00
CA LEU A 113 2.23 4.12 -5.13
C LEU A 113 1.13 5.19 -5.12
N CYS A 114 0.40 5.28 -4.02
CA CYS A 114 -0.61 6.31 -3.81
C CYS A 114 0.04 7.60 -3.29
N THR A 115 -0.26 8.71 -3.95
CA THR A 115 0.18 10.06 -3.58
C THR A 115 -1.01 11.01 -3.46
N PHE A 116 -0.74 12.24 -3.06
CA PHE A 116 -1.66 13.37 -3.02
C PHE A 116 -0.93 14.64 -3.48
N PRO A 117 -1.66 15.66 -3.96
CA PRO A 117 -1.09 16.99 -4.14
C PRO A 117 -0.52 17.50 -2.82
N GLU A 118 0.67 18.12 -2.85
CA GLU A 118 1.30 18.71 -1.67
C GLU A 118 0.58 19.98 -1.18
N ASP A 119 -0.72 19.86 -0.89
CA ASP A 119 -1.63 20.88 -0.44
C ASP A 119 -1.99 20.65 1.04
N LYS A 120 -1.62 21.62 1.87
CA LYS A 120 -1.86 21.57 3.32
C LYS A 120 -3.35 21.64 3.66
N GLU A 121 -4.15 22.37 2.88
CA GLU A 121 -5.59 22.51 3.13
C GLU A 121 -6.33 21.22 2.79
N LEU A 122 -5.93 20.54 1.71
CA LEU A 122 -6.40 19.19 1.41
C LEU A 122 -6.09 18.23 2.56
N LEU A 123 -4.86 18.22 3.06
CA LEU A 123 -4.47 17.34 4.16
C LEU A 123 -5.22 17.64 5.45
N LYS A 124 -5.47 18.92 5.78
CA LYS A 124 -6.31 19.30 6.92
C LYS A 124 -7.72 18.72 6.82
N LYS A 125 -8.33 18.77 5.63
CA LYS A 125 -9.65 18.16 5.39
C LYS A 125 -9.60 16.64 5.59
N ARG A 126 -8.61 15.97 5.00
CA ARG A 126 -8.44 14.50 5.15
C ARG A 126 -8.18 14.09 6.60
N ILE A 127 -7.44 14.89 7.36
CA ILE A 127 -7.24 14.68 8.81
C ILE A 127 -8.57 14.77 9.55
N ALA A 128 -9.36 15.80 9.29
CA ALA A 128 -10.67 15.97 9.93
C ALA A 128 -11.59 14.78 9.63
N ASP A 129 -11.66 14.35 8.38
CA ASP A 129 -12.44 13.18 7.96
C ASP A 129 -11.93 11.90 8.67
N ARG A 130 -10.61 11.71 8.73
CA ARG A 130 -9.99 10.56 9.39
C ARG A 130 -10.29 10.51 10.88
N LEU A 131 -10.24 11.65 11.57
CA LEU A 131 -10.53 11.74 13.01
C LEU A 131 -12.02 11.50 13.30
N ASN A 132 -12.91 11.92 12.40
CA ASN A 132 -14.34 11.65 12.53
C ASN A 132 -14.64 10.14 12.41
N LEU A 133 -14.01 9.46 11.44
CA LEU A 133 -14.20 8.02 11.24
C LEU A 133 -13.44 7.16 12.26
N TYR A 134 -12.24 7.59 12.66
CA TYR A 134 -11.33 6.84 13.53
C TYR A 134 -10.74 7.76 14.60
N PRO A 135 -11.49 8.06 15.70
CA PRO A 135 -11.02 8.99 16.73
C PRO A 135 -9.68 8.61 17.37
N HIS A 136 -9.37 7.31 17.44
CA HIS A 136 -8.10 6.81 17.97
C HIS A 136 -6.87 7.22 17.12
N TYR A 137 -7.07 7.63 15.87
CA TYR A 137 -6.00 8.16 15.02
C TYR A 137 -5.34 9.41 15.62
N ALA A 138 -6.04 10.14 16.49
CA ALA A 138 -5.49 11.27 17.23
C ALA A 138 -4.19 10.94 17.99
N ARG A 139 -3.99 9.68 18.40
CA ARG A 139 -2.80 9.23 19.13
C ARG A 139 -1.50 9.31 18.32
N ILE A 140 -1.63 9.22 17.00
CA ILE A 140 -0.49 9.17 16.07
C ILE A 140 -0.53 10.28 15.02
N LEU A 141 -1.48 11.22 15.17
CA LEU A 141 -1.71 12.30 14.23
C LEU A 141 -0.44 13.18 14.08
N GLN A 142 -0.06 13.43 12.84
CA GLN A 142 1.03 14.33 12.48
C GLN A 142 0.50 15.59 11.77
N THR A 143 1.38 16.58 11.57
CA THR A 143 1.02 17.80 10.83
C THR A 143 0.97 17.53 9.32
N PRO A 144 0.26 18.36 8.53
CA PRO A 144 0.28 18.29 7.07
C PRO A 144 1.70 18.24 6.46
N GLU A 145 2.63 19.03 6.98
CA GLU A 145 4.03 19.06 6.53
C GLU A 145 4.73 17.72 6.75
N TRP A 146 4.39 17.02 7.84
CA TRP A 146 4.96 15.71 8.11
C TRP A 146 4.49 14.69 7.07
N TYR A 147 3.21 14.68 6.70
CA TYR A 147 2.70 13.79 5.66
C TYR A 147 3.28 14.11 4.27
N ILE A 148 3.46 15.39 3.95
CA ILE A 148 4.15 15.80 2.72
C ILE A 148 5.59 15.26 2.70
N ARG A 149 6.33 15.41 3.81
CA ARG A 149 7.68 14.84 3.93
C ARG A 149 7.66 13.31 3.81
N GLN A 150 6.69 12.64 4.40
CA GLN A 150 6.53 11.19 4.27
C GLN A 150 6.31 10.78 2.81
N GLN A 151 5.44 11.49 2.08
CA GLN A 151 5.22 11.24 0.65
C GLN A 151 6.51 11.40 -0.16
N ARG A 152 7.28 12.46 0.08
CA ARG A 152 8.57 12.67 -0.58
C ARG A 152 9.54 11.52 -0.34
N GLN A 153 9.56 10.96 0.88
CA GLN A 153 10.35 9.76 1.18
C GLN A 153 9.90 8.53 0.38
N TYR A 154 8.60 8.29 0.22
CA TYR A 154 8.13 7.22 -0.68
C TYR A 154 8.51 7.47 -2.14
N LEU A 155 8.38 8.71 -2.63
CA LEU A 155 8.74 9.08 -4.01
C LEU A 155 10.25 8.92 -4.29
N GLU A 156 11.09 9.14 -3.29
CA GLU A 156 12.53 8.88 -3.37
C GLU A 156 12.83 7.37 -3.30
N GLU A 157 12.16 6.64 -2.41
CA GLU A 157 12.44 5.23 -2.19
C GLU A 157 11.95 4.33 -3.33
N ILE A 158 10.76 4.59 -3.89
CA ILE A 158 10.20 3.79 -4.99
C ILE A 158 11.14 3.73 -6.20
N LYS A 159 11.91 4.80 -6.45
CA LYS A 159 12.85 4.89 -7.58
C LYS A 159 14.03 3.93 -7.45
N LYS A 160 14.28 3.41 -6.25
CA LYS A 160 15.34 2.43 -5.98
C LYS A 160 14.83 0.99 -6.09
N SER A 161 13.51 0.80 -6.11
CA SER A 161 12.90 -0.52 -6.17
C SER A 161 13.09 -1.14 -7.55
N CYS A 162 13.26 -2.47 -7.58
CA CYS A 162 13.27 -3.23 -8.83
C CYS A 162 11.88 -3.68 -9.28
N LEU A 163 10.85 -3.52 -8.43
CA LEU A 163 9.48 -3.89 -8.76
C LEU A 163 8.85 -2.88 -9.72
N PRO A 164 8.07 -3.35 -10.72
CA PRO A 164 7.27 -2.44 -11.54
C PRO A 164 6.29 -1.67 -10.65
N TYR A 165 6.14 -0.37 -10.91
CA TYR A 165 5.23 0.46 -10.13
C TYR A 165 4.38 1.39 -10.99
N LEU A 166 3.20 1.73 -10.45
CA LEU A 166 2.30 2.75 -10.98
C LEU A 166 2.04 3.78 -9.90
N GLN A 167 2.26 5.06 -10.22
CA GLN A 167 1.90 6.16 -9.35
C GLN A 167 0.46 6.63 -9.62
N ILE A 168 -0.31 6.77 -8.54
CA ILE A 168 -1.69 7.26 -8.53
C ILE A 168 -1.78 8.45 -7.57
N GLU A 169 -1.98 9.64 -8.11
CA GLU A 169 -2.25 10.82 -7.29
C GLU A 169 -3.75 10.91 -6.99
N THR A 170 -4.11 10.88 -5.72
CA THR A 170 -5.49 11.06 -5.25
C THR A 170 -5.71 12.53 -4.88
N THR A 171 -6.66 13.18 -5.53
CA THR A 171 -7.06 14.56 -5.18
C THR A 171 -8.34 14.55 -4.35
N GLN A 172 -9.33 13.80 -4.79
CA GLN A 172 -10.64 13.61 -4.18
C GLN A 172 -10.95 12.12 -4.13
N LEU A 173 -11.79 11.70 -3.18
CA LEU A 173 -12.40 10.37 -3.15
C LEU A 173 -13.93 10.56 -3.10
N PRO A 174 -14.73 9.71 -3.77
CA PRO A 174 -14.33 8.61 -4.65
C PRO A 174 -13.66 9.08 -5.96
N ASP A 175 -12.76 8.27 -6.51
CA ASP A 175 -12.02 8.52 -7.76
C ASP A 175 -12.00 7.28 -8.65
N GLN A 176 -13.01 7.12 -9.50
CA GLN A 176 -13.13 5.97 -10.40
C GLN A 176 -12.03 5.96 -11.46
N LEU A 177 -11.57 7.13 -11.93
CA LEU A 177 -10.52 7.23 -12.93
C LEU A 177 -9.20 6.64 -12.42
N ALA A 178 -8.89 6.85 -11.13
CA ALA A 178 -7.75 6.23 -10.48
C ALA A 178 -7.87 4.70 -10.42
N VAL A 179 -9.07 4.17 -10.15
CA VAL A 179 -9.34 2.71 -10.14
C VAL A 179 -9.16 2.13 -11.54
N ASP A 180 -9.80 2.72 -12.55
CA ASP A 180 -9.73 2.28 -13.94
C ASP A 180 -8.28 2.28 -14.44
N LYS A 181 -7.49 3.28 -14.05
CA LYS A 181 -6.06 3.36 -14.37
C LYS A 181 -5.26 2.21 -13.76
N ILE A 182 -5.56 1.80 -12.52
CA ILE A 182 -4.91 0.65 -11.88
C ILE A 182 -5.30 -0.63 -12.61
N LEU A 183 -6.60 -0.86 -12.84
CA LEU A 183 -7.11 -2.04 -13.53
C LEU A 183 -6.46 -2.17 -14.92
N ASN A 184 -6.50 -1.11 -15.72
CA ASN A 184 -5.89 -1.08 -17.07
C ASN A 184 -4.41 -1.43 -17.03
N TRP A 185 -3.67 -0.91 -16.05
CA TRP A 185 -2.25 -1.18 -15.91
C TRP A 185 -1.93 -2.64 -15.57
N ILE A 186 -2.80 -3.31 -14.82
CA ILE A 186 -2.64 -4.73 -14.49
C ILE A 186 -3.24 -5.67 -15.57
N GLY A 187 -3.78 -5.11 -16.65
CA GLY A 187 -4.40 -5.86 -17.75
C GLY A 187 -5.84 -6.27 -17.49
N GLU A 188 -6.47 -5.67 -16.49
CA GLU A 188 -7.90 -5.74 -16.22
C GLU A 188 -8.56 -4.53 -16.91
N LYS A 189 -9.73 -4.68 -17.53
CA LYS A 189 -10.30 -3.68 -18.48
C LYS A 189 -10.41 -2.24 -17.94
#